data_AF-A0A7J7M1C2-F1
#
_entry.id   AF-A0A7J7M1C2-F1
#
_cell.length_a   1.000
_cell.length_b   1.000
_cell.length_c   1.000
_cell.angle_alpha   90.00
_cell.angle_beta   90.00
_cell.angle_gamma   90.00
#
_symmetry.space_group_name_H-M   'P 1'
#
loop_
_entity.id
_entity.type
_entity.pdbx_description
1 polymer ?
#
loop_
_entity_poly.entity_id
_entity_poly.type
_entity_poly.pdbx_seq_one_letter_code
_entity_poly.pdbx_strand_id
1 'polypeptide(L)'
;MLIGFIILGGEAIISYKALPWRKETKKLIHLILHGIALVLGIVGIYAAFKFHNESGIANLYSLHSWIGLGTISLYGIQWIFGLVVFFYPGGSGNVRSKSLPWHVFFGLFVYVLALGTAALGFLEKLTFLENSGLDKYGPEALLVNFTAIVTILFGAFVALTASTAAPVAADDFSYSAI
;
A
#
# COMPACT_ATOMS: atom_id res chain seq x y z
N MET A 1 -4.63 -8.73 -1.33
CA MET A 1 -4.42 -7.37 -1.89
C MET A 1 -4.85 -6.26 -0.94
N LEU A 2 -6.15 -6.18 -0.59
CA LEU A 2 -6.68 -5.12 0.29
C LEU A 2 -5.90 -4.99 1.61
N ILE A 3 -5.78 -6.09 2.37
CA ILE A 3 -5.08 -6.08 3.67
C ILE A 3 -3.60 -5.70 3.50
N GLY A 4 -2.91 -6.25 2.51
CA GLY A 4 -1.49 -5.99 2.27
C GLY A 4 -1.24 -4.56 1.80
N PHE A 5 -1.60 -4.24 0.56
CA PHE A 5 -1.20 -2.96 -0.05
C PHE A 5 -2.00 -1.76 0.42
N ILE A 6 -3.27 -1.94 0.79
CA ILE A 6 -4.08 -0.81 1.25
C ILE A 6 -3.92 -0.64 2.75
N ILE A 7 -4.35 -1.62 3.55
CA ILE A 7 -4.38 -1.46 5.01
C ILE A 7 -2.95 -1.38 5.59
N LEU A 8 -2.17 -2.46 5.49
CA LEU A 8 -0.81 -2.48 6.04
C LEU A 8 0.12 -1.50 5.34
N GLY A 9 -0.02 -1.33 4.02
CA GLY A 9 0.72 -0.33 3.25
C GLY A 9 0.41 1.10 3.71
N GLY A 10 -0.86 1.41 3.99
CA GLY A 10 -1.28 2.71 4.50
C GLY A 10 -0.77 2.98 5.92
N GLU A 11 -0.90 2.00 6.81
CA GLU A 11 -0.34 2.06 8.17
C GLU A 11 1.17 2.27 8.16
N ALA A 12 1.88 1.58 7.25
CA ALA A 12 3.32 1.75 7.09
C ALA A 12 3.69 3.18 6.65
N ILE A 13 2.93 3.77 5.73
CA ILE A 13 3.15 5.15 5.25
C ILE A 13 3.03 6.17 6.39
N ILE A 14 2.01 6.03 7.25
CA ILE A 14 1.76 7.00 8.34
C ILE A 14 2.53 6.67 9.64
N SER A 15 3.16 5.50 9.73
CA SER A 15 3.85 5.01 10.95
C SER A 15 4.83 6.01 11.56
N TYR A 16 5.57 6.77 10.75
CA TYR A 16 6.51 7.79 11.24
C TYR A 16 5.84 8.95 11.98
N LYS A 17 4.58 9.25 11.65
CA LYS A 17 3.77 10.30 12.27
C LYS A 17 2.90 9.76 13.41
N ALA A 18 2.31 8.58 13.23
CA ALA A 18 1.34 8.01 14.16
C ALA A 18 1.97 7.48 15.46
N LEU A 19 3.21 6.99 15.42
CA LEU A 19 3.81 6.29 16.55
C LEU A 19 4.69 7.22 17.39
N PRO A 20 4.56 7.25 18.73
CA PRO A 20 5.36 8.11 19.62
C PRO A 20 6.73 7.50 19.97
N TRP A 21 7.34 6.75 19.05
CA TRP A 21 8.58 5.99 19.29
C TRP A 21 9.82 6.62 18.69
N ARG A 22 11.01 6.09 19.00
CA ARG A 22 12.28 6.56 18.44
C ARG A 22 12.32 6.32 16.92
N LYS A 23 13.05 7.18 16.21
CA LYS A 23 13.18 7.14 14.73
C LYS A 23 13.59 5.76 14.20
N GLU A 24 14.50 5.07 14.89
CA GLU A 24 14.98 3.74 14.50
C GLU A 24 13.87 2.68 14.59
N THR A 25 13.08 2.72 15.67
CA THR A 25 11.91 1.85 15.85
C THR A 25 10.86 2.11 14.79
N LYS A 26 10.52 3.38 14.51
CA LYS A 26 9.58 3.74 13.43
C LYS A 26 10.07 3.25 12.07
N LYS A 27 11.37 3.37 11.80
CA LYS A 27 11.99 2.87 10.56
C LYS A 27 11.86 1.37 10.41
N LEU A 28 12.13 0.62 11.48
CA LEU A 28 12.01 -0.83 11.48
C LEU A 28 10.56 -1.26 11.22
N ILE A 29 9.60 -0.63 11.89
CA ILE A 29 8.18 -0.91 11.71
C ILE A 29 7.72 -0.61 10.29
N HIS A 30 8.06 0.56 9.76
CA HIS A 30 7.78 0.92 8.37
C HIS A 30 8.30 -0.13 7.38
N LEU A 31 9.56 -0.55 7.56
CA LEU A 31 10.19 -1.58 6.72
C LEU A 31 9.46 -2.93 6.81
N ILE A 32 9.15 -3.39 8.03
CA ILE A 32 8.50 -4.69 8.28
C ILE A 32 7.07 -4.68 7.73
N LEU A 33 6.29 -3.64 7.99
CA LEU A 33 4.90 -3.55 7.52
C LEU A 33 4.84 -3.57 5.99
N HIS A 34 5.70 -2.80 5.30
CA HIS A 34 5.80 -2.88 3.85
C HIS A 34 6.30 -4.24 3.35
N GLY A 35 7.19 -4.91 4.09
CA GLY A 35 7.65 -6.26 3.77
C GLY A 35 6.51 -7.29 3.84
N ILE A 36 5.70 -7.25 4.92
CA ILE A 36 4.51 -8.09 5.07
C ILE A 36 3.50 -7.78 3.97
N ALA A 37 3.25 -6.51 3.68
CA ALA A 37 2.37 -6.08 2.60
C ALA A 37 2.80 -6.64 1.24
N LEU A 38 4.10 -6.62 0.93
CA LEU A 38 4.65 -7.19 -0.30
C LEU A 38 4.45 -8.71 -0.38
N VAL A 39 4.70 -9.45 0.71
CA VAL A 39 4.46 -10.90 0.76
C VAL A 39 2.98 -11.21 0.53
N LEU A 40 2.06 -10.52 1.21
CA LEU A 40 0.62 -10.69 1.01
C LEU A 40 0.18 -10.32 -0.42
N GLY A 41 0.85 -9.34 -1.03
CA GLY A 41 0.67 -8.98 -2.44
C GLY A 41 1.07 -10.11 -3.39
N ILE A 42 2.27 -10.68 -3.20
CA ILE A 42 2.78 -11.81 -3.99
C ILE A 42 1.83 -13.01 -3.89
N VAL A 43 1.40 -13.36 -2.67
CA VAL A 43 0.44 -14.44 -2.45
C VAL A 43 -0.89 -14.15 -3.15
N GLY A 44 -1.36 -12.90 -3.13
CA GLY A 44 -2.57 -12.50 -3.84
C GLY A 44 -2.48 -12.64 -5.36
N ILE A 45 -1.35 -12.23 -5.97
CA ILE A 45 -1.13 -12.42 -7.42
C ILE A 45 -1.04 -13.90 -7.75
N TYR A 46 -0.29 -14.66 -6.96
CA TYR A 46 -0.18 -16.10 -7.13
C TYR A 46 -1.57 -16.77 -7.14
N ALA A 47 -2.44 -16.41 -6.19
CA ALA A 47 -3.80 -16.93 -6.12
C ALA A 47 -4.63 -16.56 -7.37
N ALA A 48 -4.52 -15.33 -7.87
CA ALA A 48 -5.23 -14.90 -9.09
C ALA A 48 -4.77 -15.67 -10.34
N PHE A 49 -3.44 -15.81 -10.54
CA PHE A 49 -2.88 -16.58 -11.66
C PHE A 49 -3.26 -18.06 -11.56
N LYS A 50 -3.19 -18.64 -10.34
CA LYS A 50 -3.60 -20.02 -10.11
C LYS A 50 -5.07 -20.22 -10.50
N PHE A 51 -5.97 -19.35 -10.02
CA PHE A 51 -7.39 -19.42 -10.35
C PHE A 51 -7.64 -19.33 -11.86
N HIS A 52 -6.99 -18.41 -12.57
CA HIS A 52 -7.12 -18.29 -14.02
C HIS A 52 -6.64 -19.55 -14.74
N ASN A 53 -5.48 -20.08 -14.37
CA ASN A 53 -4.91 -21.27 -14.99
C ASN A 53 -5.78 -22.51 -14.78
N GLU A 54 -6.29 -22.72 -13.56
CA GLU A 54 -7.17 -23.85 -13.22
C GLU A 54 -8.55 -23.72 -13.86
N SER A 55 -9.00 -22.49 -14.14
CA SER A 55 -10.31 -22.20 -14.75
C SER A 55 -10.25 -21.99 -16.27
N GLY A 56 -9.07 -22.10 -16.90
CA GLY A 56 -8.90 -21.87 -18.35
C GLY A 56 -9.12 -20.42 -18.79
N ILE A 57 -8.95 -19.45 -17.89
CA ILE A 57 -9.12 -18.01 -18.17
C ILE A 57 -7.78 -17.42 -18.61
N ALA A 58 -7.78 -16.56 -19.62
CA ALA A 58 -6.58 -15.86 -20.04
C ALA A 58 -6.01 -14.98 -18.91
N ASN A 59 -4.68 -14.89 -18.80
CA ASN A 59 -4.03 -13.98 -17.86
C ASN A 59 -3.75 -12.62 -18.49
N LEU A 60 -3.66 -11.58 -17.65
CA LEU A 60 -3.14 -10.26 -18.01
C LEU A 60 -3.83 -9.57 -19.20
N TYR A 61 -5.14 -9.73 -19.37
CA TYR A 61 -5.89 -9.05 -20.45
C TYR A 61 -6.61 -7.77 -20.01
N SER A 62 -6.80 -7.55 -18.70
CA SER A 62 -7.56 -6.41 -18.18
C SER A 62 -6.67 -5.26 -17.71
N LEU A 63 -7.19 -4.04 -17.74
CA LEU A 63 -6.49 -2.87 -17.21
C LEU A 63 -6.16 -3.03 -15.72
N HIS A 64 -7.07 -3.65 -14.94
CA HIS A 64 -6.83 -4.01 -13.54
C HIS A 64 -5.54 -4.82 -13.40
N SER A 65 -5.37 -5.85 -14.22
CA SER A 65 -4.18 -6.72 -14.17
C SER A 65 -2.89 -6.02 -14.60
N TRP A 66 -2.94 -5.12 -15.59
CA TRP A 66 -1.77 -4.37 -16.05
C TRP A 66 -1.29 -3.36 -15.01
N ILE A 67 -2.21 -2.56 -14.47
CA ILE A 67 -1.88 -1.60 -13.41
C ILE A 67 -1.46 -2.35 -12.14
N GLY A 68 -2.10 -3.47 -11.81
CA GLY A 68 -1.75 -4.29 -10.65
C GLY A 68 -0.34 -4.88 -10.73
N LEU A 69 0.05 -5.42 -11.88
CA LEU A 69 1.42 -5.94 -12.09
C LEU A 69 2.46 -4.83 -12.05
N GLY A 70 2.16 -3.67 -12.65
CA GLY A 70 3.00 -2.48 -12.54
C GLY A 70 3.16 -2.04 -11.09
N THR A 71 2.05 -1.94 -10.36
CA THR A 71 2.03 -1.49 -8.96
C THR A 71 2.88 -2.37 -8.06
N ILE A 72 2.73 -3.70 -8.10
CA ILE A 72 3.54 -4.59 -7.24
C ILE A 72 5.04 -4.51 -7.59
N SER A 73 5.36 -4.34 -8.88
CA SER A 73 6.74 -4.23 -9.34
C SER A 73 7.38 -2.95 -8.80
N LEU A 74 6.70 -1.81 -8.93
CA LEU A 74 7.15 -0.54 -8.38
C LEU A 74 7.23 -0.57 -6.84
N TYR A 75 6.28 -1.25 -6.18
CA TYR A 75 6.29 -1.44 -4.73
C TYR A 75 7.52 -2.24 -4.27
N GLY A 76 7.84 -3.34 -4.96
CA GLY A 76 9.03 -4.14 -4.69
C GLY A 76 10.32 -3.36 -4.89
N ILE A 77 10.44 -2.60 -5.98
CA ILE A 77 11.58 -1.71 -6.25
C ILE A 77 11.72 -0.68 -5.12
N GLN A 78 10.62 -0.03 -4.73
CA GLN A 78 10.61 0.95 -3.66
C GLN A 78 11.02 0.36 -2.30
N TRP A 79 10.57 -0.86 -1.99
CA TRP A 79 10.93 -1.55 -0.75
C TRP A 79 12.41 -1.92 -0.72
N ILE A 80 12.94 -2.50 -1.81
CA ILE A 80 14.37 -2.84 -1.93
C ILE A 80 15.23 -1.57 -1.85
N PHE A 81 14.84 -0.52 -2.57
CA PHE A 81 15.51 0.77 -2.51
C PHE A 81 15.52 1.33 -1.08
N GLY A 82 14.38 1.31 -0.40
CA GLY A 82 14.24 1.77 0.98
C GLY A 82 15.12 0.99 1.94
N LEU A 83 15.17 -0.35 1.79
CA LEU A 83 16.03 -1.24 2.54
C LEU A 83 17.51 -0.86 2.36
N VAL A 84 17.99 -0.81 1.12
CA VAL A 84 19.41 -0.58 0.81
C VAL A 84 19.88 0.81 1.22
N VAL A 85 19.07 1.84 0.96
CA VAL A 85 19.46 3.25 1.18
C VAL A 85 19.25 3.68 2.64
N PHE A 86 18.11 3.34 3.25
CA PHE A 86 17.75 3.87 4.57
C PHE A 86 17.96 2.89 5.72
N PHE A 87 18.15 1.59 5.46
CA PHE A 87 18.32 0.55 6.47
C PHE A 87 19.71 -0.11 6.44
N TYR A 88 19.96 -1.06 5.52
CA TYR A 88 21.21 -1.81 5.40
C TYR A 88 21.52 -2.16 3.94
N PRO A 89 22.77 -1.98 3.46
CA PRO A 89 23.97 -1.52 4.18
C PRO A 89 23.92 -0.04 4.55
N GLY A 90 23.01 0.73 3.96
CA GLY A 90 22.78 2.13 4.26
C GLY A 90 23.60 3.07 3.37
N GLY A 91 22.92 3.95 2.65
CA GLY A 91 23.55 4.98 1.83
C GLY A 91 24.28 6.04 2.67
N SER A 92 25.24 6.72 2.04
CA SER A 92 25.90 7.89 2.64
C SER A 92 24.90 9.00 2.98
N GLY A 93 25.28 9.93 3.87
CA GLY A 93 24.41 11.04 4.26
C GLY A 93 23.87 11.84 3.07
N ASN A 94 24.69 12.09 2.05
CA ASN A 94 24.31 12.79 0.83
C ASN A 94 23.33 12.00 -0.06
N VAL A 95 23.53 10.69 -0.18
CA VAL A 95 22.59 9.83 -0.93
C VAL A 95 21.23 9.81 -0.23
N ARG A 96 21.21 9.62 1.09
CA ARG A 96 19.97 9.59 1.88
C ARG A 96 19.22 10.92 1.82
N SER A 97 19.90 12.06 1.96
CA SER A 97 19.24 13.37 1.93
C SER A 97 18.65 13.69 0.57
N LYS A 98 19.36 13.40 -0.53
CA LYS A 98 18.88 13.65 -1.90
C LYS A 98 17.79 12.69 -2.35
N SER A 99 17.82 11.44 -1.87
CA SER A 99 16.82 10.42 -2.24
C SER A 99 15.53 10.49 -1.43
N LEU A 100 15.56 11.03 -0.21
CA LEU A 100 14.39 11.03 0.67
C LEU A 100 13.13 11.68 0.05
N PRO A 101 13.20 12.86 -0.60
CA PRO A 101 12.03 13.45 -1.23
C PRO A 101 11.44 12.57 -2.34
N TRP A 102 12.30 11.94 -3.13
CA TRP A 102 11.89 11.00 -4.19
C TRP A 102 11.28 9.73 -3.61
N HIS A 103 11.84 9.20 -2.53
CA HIS A 103 11.29 8.04 -1.84
C HIS A 103 9.87 8.34 -1.32
N VAL A 104 9.65 9.50 -0.70
CA VAL A 104 8.33 9.90 -0.20
C VAL A 104 7.34 10.08 -1.35
N PHE A 105 7.70 10.86 -2.38
CA PHE A 105 6.84 11.12 -3.53
C PHE A 105 6.46 9.82 -4.26
N PHE A 106 7.46 8.99 -4.58
CA PHE A 106 7.25 7.75 -5.30
C PHE A 106 6.45 6.73 -4.48
N GLY A 107 6.69 6.67 -3.16
CA GLY A 107 5.91 5.82 -2.25
C GLY A 107 4.43 6.18 -2.25
N LEU A 108 4.10 7.47 -2.18
CA LEU A 108 2.71 7.93 -2.25
C LEU A 108 2.09 7.70 -3.63
N PHE A 109 2.85 7.92 -4.71
CA PHE A 109 2.41 7.60 -6.07
C PHE A 109 2.05 6.13 -6.23
N VAL A 110 2.91 5.20 -5.78
CA VAL A 110 2.63 3.75 -5.81
C VAL A 110 1.41 3.40 -4.97
N TYR A 111 1.22 4.06 -3.82
CA TYR A 111 0.02 3.85 -2.99
C TYR A 111 -1.26 4.28 -3.71
N VAL A 112 -1.25 5.41 -4.41
CA VAL A 112 -2.39 5.85 -5.24
C VAL A 112 -2.66 4.85 -6.38
N LEU A 113 -1.64 4.31 -7.03
CA LEU A 113 -1.81 3.24 -8.01
C LEU A 113 -2.43 1.98 -7.39
N ALA A 114 -2.05 1.62 -6.17
CA ALA A 114 -2.64 0.49 -5.44
C ALA A 114 -4.13 0.72 -5.14
N LEU A 115 -4.52 1.93 -4.73
CA LEU A 115 -5.92 2.31 -4.54
C LEU A 115 -6.72 2.24 -5.84
N GLY A 116 -6.17 2.78 -6.93
CA GLY A 116 -6.79 2.70 -8.26
C GLY A 116 -6.94 1.25 -8.73
N THR A 117 -5.92 0.42 -8.52
CA THR A 117 -5.97 -1.01 -8.82
C THR A 117 -7.04 -1.73 -8.00
N ALA A 118 -7.16 -1.42 -6.70
CA ALA A 118 -8.19 -2.01 -5.84
C ALA A 118 -9.59 -1.62 -6.31
N ALA A 119 -9.83 -0.34 -6.64
CA ALA A 119 -11.10 0.13 -7.18
C ALA A 119 -11.47 -0.59 -8.49
N LEU A 120 -10.51 -0.74 -9.42
CA LEU A 120 -10.71 -1.52 -10.64
C LEU A 120 -11.04 -2.99 -10.35
N GLY A 121 -10.37 -3.60 -9.36
CA GLY A 121 -10.60 -5.00 -9.00
C GLY A 121 -11.98 -5.25 -8.38
N PHE A 122 -12.45 -4.34 -7.51
CA PHE A 122 -13.81 -4.38 -6.98
C PHE A 122 -14.84 -4.29 -8.11
N LEU A 123 -14.69 -3.31 -9.00
CA LEU A 123 -15.59 -3.11 -10.13
C LEU A 123 -15.60 -4.31 -11.09
N GLU A 124 -14.41 -4.80 -11.48
CA GLU A 124 -14.26 -5.94 -12.39
C GLU A 124 -14.92 -7.20 -11.81
N LYS A 125 -14.63 -7.53 -10.55
CA LYS A 125 -15.20 -8.72 -9.93
C LYS A 125 -16.71 -8.62 -9.75
N LEU A 126 -17.22 -7.47 -9.33
CA LEU A 126 -18.66 -7.25 -9.20
C LEU A 126 -19.37 -7.36 -10.56
N THR A 127 -18.79 -6.77 -11.60
CA THR A 127 -19.31 -6.87 -12.98
C THR A 127 -19.39 -8.32 -13.45
N PHE A 128 -18.39 -9.15 -13.14
CA PHE A 128 -18.43 -10.57 -13.47
C PHE A 128 -19.53 -11.32 -12.72
N LEU A 129 -19.75 -11.02 -11.44
CA LEU A 129 -20.82 -11.63 -10.64
C LEU A 129 -22.20 -11.22 -11.14
N GLU A 130 -22.41 -9.94 -11.45
CA GLU A 130 -23.66 -9.43 -12.01
C GLU A 130 -23.98 -10.06 -13.37
N ASN A 131 -22.97 -10.19 -14.25
CA ASN A 131 -23.12 -10.90 -15.52
C ASN A 131 -23.41 -12.40 -15.34
N SER A 132 -23.08 -12.96 -14.16
CA SER A 132 -23.38 -14.34 -13.78
C SER A 132 -24.69 -14.49 -13.00
N GLY A 133 -25.48 -13.42 -12.89
CA GLY A 133 -26.82 -13.44 -12.27
C GLY A 133 -26.92 -12.86 -10.86
N LEU A 134 -25.86 -12.24 -10.32
CA LEU A 134 -25.96 -11.49 -9.06
C LEU A 134 -26.91 -10.29 -9.24
N ASP A 135 -27.82 -10.10 -8.28
CA ASP A 135 -28.71 -8.92 -8.26
C ASP A 135 -27.89 -7.64 -8.04
N LYS A 136 -28.03 -6.70 -8.98
CA LYS A 136 -27.32 -5.40 -8.99
C LYS A 136 -27.68 -4.52 -7.80
N TYR A 137 -28.88 -4.70 -7.24
CA TYR A 137 -29.33 -4.02 -6.03
C TYR A 137 -29.37 -4.95 -4.82
N GLY A 138 -28.81 -6.15 -4.96
CA GLY A 138 -28.74 -7.14 -3.91
C GLY A 138 -27.77 -6.72 -2.79
N PRO A 139 -27.93 -7.29 -1.59
CA PRO A 139 -27.07 -6.98 -0.44
C PRO A 139 -25.56 -7.17 -0.72
N GLU A 140 -25.18 -8.18 -1.49
CA GLU A 140 -23.79 -8.44 -1.85
C GLU A 140 -23.21 -7.34 -2.74
N ALA A 141 -23.93 -6.91 -3.77
CA ALA A 141 -23.48 -5.84 -4.67
C ALA A 141 -23.32 -4.51 -3.90
N LEU A 142 -24.27 -4.19 -3.03
CA LEU A 142 -24.18 -3.01 -2.16
C LEU A 142 -22.99 -3.11 -1.21
N LEU A 143 -22.78 -4.26 -0.55
CA LEU A 143 -21.67 -4.47 0.36
C LEU A 143 -20.31 -4.28 -0.33
N VAL A 144 -20.13 -4.82 -1.53
CA VAL A 144 -18.90 -4.66 -2.32
C VAL A 144 -18.67 -3.19 -2.67
N ASN A 145 -19.71 -2.48 -3.13
CA ASN A 145 -19.61 -1.05 -3.45
C ASN A 145 -19.26 -0.20 -2.23
N PHE A 146 -19.92 -0.43 -1.08
CA PHE A 146 -19.57 0.28 0.16
C PHE A 146 -18.16 -0.04 0.63
N THR A 147 -17.71 -1.29 0.49
CA THR A 147 -16.32 -1.69 0.80
C THR A 147 -15.32 -0.95 -0.09
N ALA A 148 -15.62 -0.80 -1.38
CA ALA A 148 -14.78 -0.02 -2.30
C ALA A 148 -14.72 1.46 -1.91
N ILE A 149 -15.86 2.08 -1.54
CA ILE A 149 -15.90 3.46 -1.05
C ILE A 149 -15.08 3.62 0.23
N VAL A 150 -15.25 2.75 1.22
CA VAL A 150 -14.47 2.76 2.47
C VAL A 150 -12.97 2.61 2.18
N THR A 151 -12.60 1.74 1.23
CA THR A 151 -11.20 1.56 0.80
C THR A 151 -10.62 2.86 0.23
N ILE A 152 -11.38 3.56 -0.62
CA ILE A 152 -10.96 4.83 -1.22
C ILE A 152 -10.83 5.92 -0.14
N LEU A 153 -11.82 6.04 0.76
CA LEU A 153 -11.79 7.02 1.85
C LEU A 153 -10.61 6.77 2.79
N PHE A 154 -10.38 5.52 3.20
CA PHE A 154 -9.19 5.15 3.98
C PHE A 154 -7.90 5.57 3.27
N GLY A 155 -7.77 5.26 1.98
CA GLY A 155 -6.65 5.68 1.16
C GLY A 155 -6.43 7.19 1.11
N ALA A 156 -7.52 7.95 0.96
CA ALA A 156 -7.48 9.41 0.95
C ALA A 156 -7.00 9.98 2.30
N PHE A 157 -7.47 9.44 3.42
CA PHE A 157 -7.02 9.86 4.75
C PHE A 157 -5.55 9.51 5.02
N VAL A 158 -5.07 8.37 4.54
CA VAL A 158 -3.63 8.03 4.58
C VAL A 158 -2.82 9.05 3.78
N ALA A 159 -3.23 9.36 2.55
CA ALA A 159 -2.53 10.33 1.70
C ALA A 159 -2.53 11.75 2.31
N LEU A 160 -3.65 12.17 2.88
CA LEU A 160 -3.77 13.44 3.59
C LEU A 160 -2.83 13.49 4.79
N THR A 161 -2.87 12.46 5.63
CA THR A 161 -1.99 12.32 6.81
C THR A 161 -0.52 12.30 6.41
N ALA A 162 -0.16 11.64 5.30
CA ALA A 162 1.20 11.62 4.80
C ALA A 162 1.68 13.01 4.32
N SER A 163 0.76 13.84 3.80
CA SER A 163 1.06 15.13 3.20
C SER A 163 1.01 16.32 4.17
N THR A 164 0.32 16.19 5.31
CA THR A 164 0.23 17.26 6.33
C THR A 164 1.55 17.46 7.07
N ALA A 165 1.82 18.66 7.59
CA ALA A 165 2.96 18.85 8.48
C ALA A 165 2.81 17.95 9.71
N ALA A 166 3.92 17.40 10.20
CA ALA A 166 3.89 16.74 11.50
C ALA A 166 3.51 17.78 12.56
N PRO A 167 2.64 17.44 13.53
CA PRO A 167 2.41 18.33 14.66
C PRO A 167 3.75 18.67 15.31
N VAL A 168 3.95 19.92 15.70
CA VAL A 168 5.13 20.36 16.44
C VAL A 168 5.20 19.48 17.67
N ALA A 169 6.20 18.60 17.73
CA ALA A 169 6.43 17.79 18.92
C ALA A 169 6.76 18.76 20.06
N ALA A 170 5.97 18.76 21.13
CA ALA A 170 6.44 19.24 22.40
C ALA A 170 7.64 18.36 22.79
N ASP A 171 8.81 18.98 22.93
CA ASP A 171 10.05 18.33 23.35
C ASP A 171 9.92 17.79 24.78
N ASP A 172 9.30 16.62 24.97
CA ASP A 172 9.11 15.99 26.31
C ASP A 172 9.98 14.75 26.53
N PHE A 173 11.11 14.62 25.82
CA PHE A 173 12.11 13.59 26.11
C PHE A 173 13.48 14.17 26.51
N SER A 174 13.50 15.33 27.18
CA SER A 174 14.65 15.72 28.00
C SER A 174 14.66 14.87 29.28
N TYR A 175 15.36 13.75 29.24
CA TYR A 175 15.91 13.22 30.48
C TYR A 175 17.03 14.17 30.92
N SER A 176 16.72 15.11 31.81
CA SER A 176 17.74 15.69 32.67
C SER A 176 18.16 14.59 33.66
N ALA A 177 19.29 13.95 33.40
CA ALA A 177 20.06 13.37 34.48
C ALA A 177 20.96 14.48 35.05
N ILE A 178 20.93 14.56 36.38
CA ILE A 178 21.66 15.46 37.28
C ILE A 178 23.04 15.87 36.76
#